data_AF-A0A842I838-F1
#
_entry.id   AF-A0A842I838-F1
#
_cell.length_a   1.000
_cell.length_b   1.000
_cell.length_c   1.000
_cell.angle_alpha   90.00
_cell.angle_beta   90.00
_cell.angle_gamma   90.00
#
_symmetry.space_group_name_H-M   'P 1'
#
loop_
_entity.id
_entity.type
_entity.pdbx_description
1 polymer ?
#
loop_
_entity_poly.entity_id
_entity_poly.type
_entity_poly.pdbx_seq_one_letter_code
_entity_poly.pdbx_strand_id
1 'polypeptide(L)'
;MRRDWRTAEQILGEPRWAGLTERAGYLSLSYLRDVDRLFKLCDDRGIQHIDDVTEDLINDVDKGGVSSCFPRRLAKALQILLPGTILAERAAQNARQRHQAWVQSRPKQRTGRDYGATKTVPESALPHAWQLALADMRSGLGSATERPPAPLIIKTIAMKLRQLAKSSLDAGASVELSEESLAALHRDMNARGLSSYTKRATCSALGRFAKFINAPKVVCDKLRELTALHDANTSKEVKRKEVILHEVDVSARSVLSKAKELLAKSTQTTNLRSALTCRNEAYCLAVFTFLPLRLSDTRFRFGEELTWENGCWHLGLTTSKNGHDYSTRMNPDLNPFIDALALNGLSEAYLELARTEVVRDRRPVLITRSQDGVGYNYVSDVWRKYFKTGEHIARTEMHEAFAGISGPLGTELALAACAQHSPQSASHYHSHRIRTDRLAKMQRGLANLASGIPDKNFDFE
;
A
#
# COMPACT_ATOMS: atom_id res chain seq x y z
N MET A 1 -12.52 -24.73 -14.20
CA MET A 1 -13.92 -24.64 -13.73
C MET A 1 -14.67 -23.80 -14.75
N ARG A 2 -15.81 -24.24 -15.29
CA ARG A 2 -16.60 -23.38 -16.19
C ARG A 2 -17.09 -22.17 -15.39
N ARG A 3 -16.99 -20.99 -15.98
CA ARG A 3 -17.42 -19.74 -15.35
C ARG A 3 -18.92 -19.80 -15.12
N ASP A 4 -19.34 -19.41 -13.93
CA ASP A 4 -20.76 -19.32 -13.59
C ASP A 4 -21.34 -18.03 -14.19
N TRP A 5 -22.21 -18.19 -15.19
CA TRP A 5 -22.86 -17.09 -15.89
C TRP A 5 -24.22 -16.73 -15.31
N ARG A 6 -24.68 -17.47 -14.29
CA ARG A 6 -25.99 -17.23 -13.70
C ARG A 6 -26.10 -15.81 -13.13
N THR A 7 -27.26 -15.20 -13.31
CA THR A 7 -27.62 -13.92 -12.68
C THR A 7 -27.87 -14.10 -11.18
N ALA A 8 -28.03 -13.00 -10.45
CA ALA A 8 -28.39 -13.06 -9.03
C ALA A 8 -29.72 -13.79 -8.83
N GLU A 9 -30.72 -13.50 -9.67
CA GLU A 9 -32.04 -14.11 -9.62
C GLU A 9 -31.97 -15.62 -9.89
N GLN A 10 -31.16 -16.03 -10.86
CA GLN A 10 -30.96 -17.46 -11.17
C GLN A 10 -30.27 -18.21 -10.03
N ILE A 11 -29.32 -17.57 -9.33
CA ILE A 11 -28.65 -18.17 -8.16
C ILE A 11 -29.64 -18.25 -6.98
N LEU A 12 -30.32 -17.16 -6.66
CA LEU A 12 -31.25 -17.07 -5.54
C LEU A 12 -32.52 -17.92 -5.71
N GLY A 13 -32.85 -18.29 -6.96
CA GLY A 13 -33.95 -19.22 -7.27
C GLY A 13 -33.63 -20.70 -7.02
N GLU A 14 -32.39 -21.05 -6.71
CA GLU A 14 -32.01 -22.44 -6.41
C GLU A 14 -32.51 -22.86 -5.02
N PRO A 15 -32.97 -24.13 -4.83
CA PRO A 15 -33.53 -24.60 -3.56
C PRO A 15 -32.61 -24.39 -2.33
N ARG A 16 -31.30 -24.46 -2.53
CA ARG A 16 -30.28 -24.26 -1.48
C ARG A 16 -30.24 -22.85 -0.89
N TRP A 17 -30.89 -21.87 -1.52
CA TRP A 17 -31.03 -20.49 -1.03
C TRP A 17 -32.34 -20.23 -0.30
N ALA A 18 -33.20 -21.23 -0.16
CA ALA A 18 -34.47 -21.10 0.57
C ALA A 18 -34.23 -20.61 2.01
N GLY A 19 -34.93 -19.55 2.41
CA GLY A 19 -34.79 -18.94 3.73
C GLY A 19 -33.61 -17.97 3.89
N LEU A 20 -32.76 -17.79 2.87
CA LEU A 20 -31.63 -16.86 2.89
C LEU A 20 -31.78 -15.68 1.91
N THR A 21 -32.78 -15.72 1.03
CA THR A 21 -32.97 -14.76 -0.07
C THR A 21 -33.07 -13.30 0.38
N GLU A 22 -33.76 -13.02 1.49
CA GLU A 22 -33.89 -11.65 2.03
C GLU A 22 -32.52 -11.03 2.38
N ARG A 23 -31.68 -11.78 3.09
CA ARG A 23 -30.33 -11.32 3.47
C ARG A 23 -29.36 -11.32 2.29
N ALA A 24 -29.60 -12.19 1.31
CA ALA A 24 -28.76 -12.29 0.13
C ALA A 24 -28.86 -11.04 -0.78
N GLY A 25 -29.93 -10.24 -0.67
CA GLY A 25 -30.08 -8.97 -1.37
C GLY A 25 -28.99 -7.93 -1.06
N TYR A 26 -28.26 -8.08 0.06
CA TYR A 26 -27.13 -7.22 0.43
C TYR A 26 -25.80 -7.67 -0.16
N LEU A 27 -25.75 -8.82 -0.84
CA LEU A 27 -24.53 -9.37 -1.41
C LEU A 27 -24.36 -8.93 -2.86
N SER A 28 -23.10 -8.61 -3.22
CA SER A 28 -22.74 -8.48 -4.63
C SER A 28 -22.76 -9.85 -5.34
N LEU A 29 -22.90 -9.85 -6.66
CA LEU A 29 -22.98 -11.08 -7.46
C LEU A 29 -21.75 -12.00 -7.28
N SER A 30 -20.55 -11.45 -7.06
CA SER A 30 -19.36 -12.26 -6.80
C SER A 30 -19.43 -12.97 -5.44
N TYR A 31 -20.01 -12.31 -4.43
CA TYR A 31 -20.21 -12.90 -3.10
C TYR A 31 -21.27 -14.00 -3.16
N LEU A 32 -22.37 -13.75 -3.89
CA LEU A 32 -23.41 -14.76 -4.14
C LEU A 32 -22.83 -16.01 -4.81
N ARG A 33 -22.03 -15.83 -5.86
CA ARG A 33 -21.39 -16.95 -6.56
C ARG A 33 -20.41 -17.73 -5.68
N ASP A 34 -19.65 -17.04 -4.83
CA ASP A 34 -18.70 -17.71 -3.94
C ASP A 34 -19.42 -18.56 -2.88
N VAL A 35 -20.51 -18.06 -2.31
CA VAL A 35 -21.37 -18.81 -1.37
C VAL A 35 -22.10 -19.95 -2.08
N ASP A 36 -22.67 -19.69 -3.26
CA ASP A 36 -23.42 -20.70 -4.01
C ASP A 36 -22.56 -21.91 -4.37
N ARG A 37 -21.30 -21.67 -4.75
CA ARG A 37 -20.35 -22.77 -5.00
C ARG A 37 -20.07 -23.60 -3.76
N LEU A 38 -20.01 -22.96 -2.58
CA LEU A 38 -19.85 -23.68 -1.32
C LEU A 38 -21.09 -24.52 -1.01
N PHE A 39 -22.28 -23.92 -1.07
CA PHE A 39 -23.54 -24.63 -0.82
C PHE A 39 -23.74 -25.80 -1.80
N LYS A 40 -23.44 -25.57 -3.07
CA LYS A 40 -23.47 -26.63 -4.06
C LYS A 40 -22.51 -27.77 -3.73
N LEU A 41 -21.29 -27.46 -3.27
CA LEU A 41 -20.34 -28.50 -2.88
C LEU A 41 -20.81 -29.26 -1.62
N CYS A 42 -21.46 -28.57 -0.67
CA CYS A 42 -22.09 -29.22 0.48
C CYS A 42 -23.19 -30.19 0.05
N ASP A 43 -24.09 -29.77 -0.84
CA ASP A 43 -25.16 -30.61 -1.37
C ASP A 43 -24.58 -31.82 -2.13
N ASP A 44 -23.59 -31.60 -3.00
CA ASP A 44 -22.94 -32.65 -3.77
C ASP A 44 -22.20 -33.66 -2.85
N ARG A 45 -21.83 -33.27 -1.62
CA ARG A 45 -21.20 -34.15 -0.60
C ARG A 45 -22.16 -34.63 0.49
N GLY A 46 -23.46 -34.31 0.40
CA GLY A 46 -24.45 -34.68 1.41
C GLY A 46 -24.23 -34.04 2.79
N ILE A 47 -23.57 -32.89 2.85
CA ILE A 47 -23.33 -32.15 4.10
C ILE A 47 -24.57 -31.34 4.43
N GLN A 48 -25.30 -31.74 5.49
CA GLN A 48 -26.58 -31.12 5.86
C GLN A 48 -26.45 -30.02 6.92
N HIS A 49 -25.41 -30.06 7.76
CA HIS A 49 -25.19 -29.04 8.80
C HIS A 49 -23.98 -28.18 8.48
N ILE A 50 -24.13 -26.89 8.74
CA ILE A 50 -23.10 -25.89 8.45
C ILE A 50 -21.84 -26.06 9.29
N ASP A 51 -21.99 -26.65 10.48
CA ASP A 51 -20.90 -26.93 11.42
C ASP A 51 -19.99 -28.07 10.94
N ASP A 52 -20.47 -28.89 9.99
CA ASP A 52 -19.71 -29.97 9.37
C ASP A 52 -18.80 -29.48 8.23
N VAL A 53 -18.93 -28.22 7.82
CA VAL A 53 -18.12 -27.65 6.73
C VAL A 53 -16.69 -27.37 7.20
N THR A 54 -15.74 -28.19 6.76
CA THR A 54 -14.33 -28.10 7.13
C THR A 54 -13.55 -27.05 6.33
N GLU A 55 -12.35 -26.69 6.80
CA GLU A 55 -11.42 -25.83 6.03
C GLU A 55 -11.02 -26.48 4.69
N ASP A 56 -10.91 -27.81 4.65
CA ASP A 56 -10.62 -28.56 3.42
C ASP A 56 -11.75 -28.43 2.39
N LEU A 57 -13.00 -28.42 2.83
CA LEU A 57 -14.13 -28.19 1.93
C LEU A 57 -14.06 -26.79 1.31
N ILE A 58 -13.75 -25.77 2.12
CA ILE A 58 -13.53 -24.39 1.63
C ILE A 58 -12.38 -24.34 0.61
N ASN A 59 -11.32 -25.11 0.86
CA ASN A 59 -10.19 -25.24 -0.08
C ASN A 59 -10.59 -25.93 -1.40
N ASP A 60 -11.46 -26.93 -1.32
CA ASP A 60 -11.97 -27.67 -2.48
C ASP A 60 -12.86 -26.80 -3.38
N VAL A 61 -13.64 -25.87 -2.79
CA VAL A 61 -14.43 -24.90 -3.57
C VAL A 61 -13.53 -24.04 -4.47
N ASP A 62 -12.35 -23.66 -3.98
CA ASP A 62 -11.38 -22.85 -4.71
C ASP A 62 -10.34 -23.69 -5.49
N LYS A 63 -10.53 -25.03 -5.57
CA LYS A 63 -9.69 -26.00 -6.30
C LYS A 63 -8.18 -25.72 -6.22
N GLY A 64 -7.64 -25.55 -5.02
CA GLY A 64 -6.22 -25.20 -4.84
C GLY A 64 -5.92 -23.71 -5.01
N GLY A 65 -6.87 -22.86 -4.64
CA GLY A 65 -6.67 -21.44 -4.41
C GLY A 65 -5.52 -21.13 -3.47
N VAL A 66 -4.46 -20.49 -3.98
CA VAL A 66 -3.39 -19.94 -3.13
C VAL A 66 -3.73 -18.53 -2.64
N SER A 67 -4.74 -17.88 -3.22
CA SER A 67 -5.18 -16.55 -2.83
C SER A 67 -6.02 -16.57 -1.55
N SER A 68 -5.81 -15.56 -0.71
CA SER A 68 -6.68 -15.27 0.43
C SER A 68 -7.98 -14.54 0.06
N CYS A 69 -8.16 -14.13 -1.20
CA CYS A 69 -9.30 -13.30 -1.62
C CYS A 69 -10.63 -14.07 -1.57
N PHE A 70 -10.69 -15.27 -2.13
CA PHE A 70 -11.89 -16.12 -2.10
C PHE A 70 -12.38 -16.41 -0.67
N PRO A 71 -11.58 -17.02 0.23
CA PRO A 71 -12.06 -17.36 1.57
C PRO A 71 -12.45 -16.11 2.38
N ARG A 72 -11.87 -14.96 2.07
CA ARG A 72 -12.23 -13.69 2.71
C ARG A 72 -13.56 -13.14 2.24
N ARG A 73 -13.82 -13.13 0.92
CA ARG A 73 -15.13 -12.76 0.38
C ARG A 73 -16.21 -13.71 0.91
N LEU A 74 -15.90 -15.00 0.92
CA LEU A 74 -16.76 -16.03 1.50
C LEU A 74 -17.06 -15.75 2.98
N ALA A 75 -16.04 -15.47 3.80
CA ALA A 75 -16.23 -15.13 5.22
C ALA A 75 -17.16 -13.93 5.42
N LYS A 76 -16.97 -12.86 4.63
CA LYS A 76 -17.85 -11.68 4.68
C LYS A 76 -19.28 -11.98 4.25
N ALA A 77 -19.44 -12.73 3.16
CA ALA A 77 -20.75 -13.13 2.67
C ALA A 77 -21.50 -13.96 3.72
N LEU A 78 -20.81 -14.92 4.34
CA LEU A 78 -21.33 -15.75 5.41
C LEU A 78 -21.65 -14.94 6.66
N GLN A 79 -20.84 -13.94 7.02
CA GLN A 79 -21.16 -13.07 8.17
C GLN A 79 -22.47 -12.29 7.97
N ILE A 80 -22.80 -11.95 6.72
CA ILE A 80 -24.06 -11.26 6.38
C ILE A 80 -25.24 -12.25 6.39
N LEU A 81 -25.08 -13.40 5.74
CA LEU A 81 -26.15 -14.40 5.62
C LEU A 81 -26.43 -15.10 6.97
N LEU A 82 -25.35 -15.46 7.66
CA LEU A 82 -25.30 -16.41 8.77
C LEU A 82 -24.38 -15.87 9.89
N PRO A 83 -24.76 -14.74 10.53
CA PRO A 83 -23.93 -14.07 11.53
C PRO A 83 -23.67 -14.98 12.73
N GLY A 84 -22.43 -15.02 13.20
CA GLY A 84 -22.02 -15.77 14.39
C GLY A 84 -21.82 -17.27 14.16
N THR A 85 -21.84 -17.74 12.91
CA THR A 85 -21.56 -19.15 12.60
C THR A 85 -20.06 -19.46 12.61
N ILE A 86 -19.71 -20.67 13.04
CA ILE A 86 -18.33 -21.17 12.99
C ILE A 86 -17.79 -21.21 11.55
N LEU A 87 -18.68 -21.35 10.56
CA LEU A 87 -18.29 -21.36 9.15
C LEU A 87 -17.72 -20.01 8.69
N ALA A 88 -18.33 -18.88 9.09
CA ALA A 88 -17.80 -17.56 8.79
C ALA A 88 -16.39 -17.37 9.40
N GLU A 89 -16.19 -17.86 10.63
CA GLU A 89 -14.91 -17.83 11.32
C GLU A 89 -13.85 -18.72 10.66
N ARG A 90 -14.22 -19.94 10.26
CA ARG A 90 -13.35 -20.87 9.51
C ARG A 90 -12.91 -20.28 8.17
N ALA A 91 -13.83 -19.68 7.42
CA ALA A 91 -13.48 -18.99 6.17
C ALA A 91 -12.53 -17.81 6.43
N ALA A 92 -12.74 -17.04 7.49
CA ALA A 92 -11.84 -15.95 7.88
C ALA A 92 -10.45 -16.47 8.31
N GLN A 93 -10.39 -17.59 9.02
CA GLN A 93 -9.14 -18.25 9.42
C GLN A 93 -8.36 -18.76 8.21
N ASN A 94 -9.04 -19.46 7.29
CA ASN A 94 -8.45 -19.91 6.03
C ASN A 94 -7.87 -18.74 5.23
N ALA A 95 -8.59 -17.62 5.15
CA ALA A 95 -8.08 -16.39 4.52
C ALA A 95 -6.80 -15.85 5.19
N ARG A 96 -6.71 -15.88 6.53
CA ARG A 96 -5.51 -15.46 7.27
C ARG A 96 -4.33 -16.39 6.98
N GLN A 97 -4.54 -17.70 7.05
CA GLN A 97 -3.51 -18.71 6.78
C GLN A 97 -2.96 -18.58 5.36
N ARG A 98 -3.83 -18.49 4.35
CA ARG A 98 -3.41 -18.30 2.94
C ARG A 98 -2.68 -16.99 2.73
N HIS A 99 -3.14 -15.90 3.35
CA HIS A 99 -2.45 -14.62 3.26
C HIS A 99 -1.03 -14.72 3.84
N GLN A 100 -0.87 -15.38 4.99
CA GLN A 100 0.43 -15.61 5.62
C GLN A 100 1.34 -16.49 4.74
N ALA A 101 0.81 -17.59 4.21
CA ALA A 101 1.54 -18.47 3.29
C ALA A 101 2.00 -17.72 2.02
N TRP A 102 1.13 -16.86 1.47
CA TRP A 102 1.46 -16.00 0.34
C TRP A 102 2.53 -14.95 0.68
N VAL A 103 2.47 -14.33 1.87
CA VAL A 103 3.51 -13.41 2.34
C VAL A 103 4.86 -14.13 2.45
N GLN A 104 4.85 -15.39 2.89
CA GLN A 104 6.05 -16.22 3.02
C GLN A 104 6.59 -16.72 1.67
N SER A 105 5.72 -17.03 0.71
CA SER A 105 6.09 -17.55 -0.62
C SER A 105 6.54 -16.47 -1.60
N ARG A 106 6.21 -15.19 -1.33
CA ARG A 106 6.72 -14.07 -2.13
C ARG A 106 8.25 -14.12 -2.14
N PRO A 107 8.90 -13.97 -3.31
CA PRO A 107 10.35 -13.87 -3.39
C PRO A 107 10.80 -12.86 -2.35
N LYS A 108 11.59 -13.34 -1.36
CA LYS A 108 12.15 -12.47 -0.34
C LYS A 108 12.73 -11.29 -1.10
N GLN A 109 12.38 -10.07 -0.67
CA GLN A 109 13.02 -8.87 -1.19
C GLN A 109 14.50 -9.22 -1.27
N ARG A 110 15.10 -9.14 -2.47
CA ARG A 110 16.55 -9.08 -2.56
C ARG A 110 16.91 -8.00 -1.55
N THR A 111 17.48 -8.41 -0.42
CA THR A 111 18.03 -7.50 0.57
C THR A 111 18.86 -6.56 -0.28
N GLY A 112 18.48 -5.28 -0.26
CA GLY A 112 19.00 -4.31 -1.22
C GLY A 112 20.49 -4.53 -1.37
N ARG A 113 21.01 -4.45 -2.61
CA ARG A 113 22.45 -4.46 -2.90
C ARG A 113 23.15 -3.88 -1.69
N ASP A 114 24.08 -4.64 -1.10
CA ASP A 114 24.96 -4.14 -0.06
C ASP A 114 25.59 -2.87 -0.66
N TYR A 115 24.95 -1.72 -0.40
CA TYR A 115 25.46 -0.44 -0.84
C TYR A 115 26.73 -0.34 -0.04
N GLY A 116 27.86 -0.56 -0.71
CA GLY A 116 29.17 -0.74 -0.10
C GLY A 116 29.29 0.13 1.14
N ALA A 117 29.55 -0.54 2.27
CA ALA A 117 29.47 -0.08 3.65
C ALA A 117 30.41 1.09 3.98
N THR A 118 30.33 2.16 3.20
CA THR A 118 31.12 3.38 3.39
C THR A 118 30.59 4.20 4.55
N LYS A 119 29.31 4.02 4.91
CA LYS A 119 28.59 4.85 5.90
C LYS A 119 28.06 4.06 7.10
N THR A 120 28.43 2.79 7.23
CA THR A 120 28.08 1.92 8.35
C THR A 120 29.21 0.93 8.60
N VAL A 121 29.40 0.53 9.85
CA VAL A 121 30.21 -0.67 10.18
C VAL A 121 29.36 -1.94 10.06
N PRO A 122 29.93 -3.16 9.97
CA PRO A 122 29.16 -4.38 10.19
C PRO A 122 28.60 -4.43 11.62
N GLU A 123 27.50 -5.17 11.84
CA GLU A 123 26.89 -5.25 13.18
C GLU A 123 27.81 -5.93 14.20
N SER A 124 28.65 -6.87 13.77
CA SER A 124 29.67 -7.54 14.58
C SER A 124 30.77 -6.60 15.07
N ALA A 125 30.92 -5.40 14.49
CA ALA A 125 31.86 -4.39 14.93
C ALA A 125 31.25 -3.38 15.93
N LEU A 126 29.98 -3.56 16.32
CA LEU A 126 29.40 -2.79 17.41
C LEU A 126 29.97 -3.26 18.77
N PRO A 127 29.92 -2.43 19.82
CA PRO A 127 30.23 -2.86 21.18
C PRO A 127 29.44 -4.11 21.57
N HIS A 128 30.08 -5.05 22.26
CA HIS A 128 29.45 -6.33 22.60
C HIS A 128 28.12 -6.13 23.35
N ALA A 129 28.07 -5.18 24.29
CA ALA A 129 26.86 -4.85 25.03
C ALA A 129 25.70 -4.42 24.11
N TRP A 130 25.97 -3.72 23.00
CA TRP A 130 24.93 -3.33 22.05
C TRP A 130 24.45 -4.51 21.21
N GLN A 131 25.36 -5.42 20.84
CA GLN A 131 25.00 -6.64 20.11
C GLN A 131 24.05 -7.51 20.95
N LEU A 132 24.34 -7.67 22.25
CA LEU A 132 23.48 -8.38 23.20
C LEU A 132 22.11 -7.71 23.31
N ALA A 133 22.07 -6.38 23.52
CA ALA A 133 20.81 -5.66 23.60
C ALA A 133 19.96 -5.79 22.32
N LEU A 134 20.59 -5.79 21.14
CA LEU A 134 19.88 -6.03 19.87
C LEU A 134 19.36 -7.47 19.75
N ALA A 135 20.12 -8.47 20.25
CA ALA A 135 19.69 -9.86 20.30
C ALA A 135 18.50 -10.05 21.25
N ASP A 136 18.52 -9.40 22.42
CA ASP A 136 17.42 -9.39 23.39
C ASP A 136 16.15 -8.80 22.76
N MET A 137 16.27 -7.62 22.13
CA MET A 137 15.15 -6.99 21.41
C MET A 137 14.54 -7.93 20.36
N ARG A 138 15.40 -8.62 19.57
CA ARG A 138 14.94 -9.55 18.51
C ARG A 138 14.28 -10.80 19.07
N SER A 139 14.72 -11.25 20.23
CA SER A 139 14.17 -12.40 20.94
C SER A 139 12.88 -12.07 21.69
N GLY A 140 12.44 -10.81 21.66
CA GLY A 140 11.26 -10.35 22.39
C GLY A 140 11.52 -10.14 23.89
N LEU A 141 12.79 -10.16 24.32
CA LEU A 141 13.18 -9.88 25.69
C LEU A 141 13.20 -8.35 25.89
N GLY A 142 12.47 -7.89 26.90
CA GLY A 142 12.51 -6.50 27.35
C GLY A 142 13.75 -6.21 28.19
N SER A 143 14.03 -4.93 28.41
CA SER A 143 14.89 -4.54 29.52
C SER A 143 14.09 -4.52 30.82
N ALA A 144 14.75 -4.18 31.94
CA ALA A 144 14.08 -3.99 33.22
C ALA A 144 12.92 -2.96 33.18
N THR A 145 12.93 -2.04 32.21
CA THR A 145 12.03 -0.88 32.17
C THR A 145 11.30 -0.69 30.84
N GLU A 146 11.75 -1.33 29.75
CA GLU A 146 11.24 -1.10 28.40
C GLU A 146 10.92 -2.41 27.68
N ARG A 147 9.78 -2.44 26.99
CA ARG A 147 9.43 -3.55 26.09
C ARG A 147 10.20 -3.44 24.78
N PRO A 148 10.53 -4.56 24.13
CA PRO A 148 11.22 -4.51 22.84
C PRO A 148 10.35 -3.82 21.77
N PRO A 149 10.94 -2.99 20.89
CA PRO A 149 10.22 -2.38 19.79
C PRO A 149 9.75 -3.42 18.75
N ALA A 150 8.85 -3.01 17.84
CA ALA A 150 8.46 -3.84 16.71
C ALA A 150 9.67 -4.23 15.81
N PRO A 151 9.68 -5.41 15.15
CA PRO A 151 10.84 -5.91 14.39
C PRO A 151 11.43 -4.94 13.36
N LEU A 152 10.59 -4.19 12.65
CA LEU A 152 11.04 -3.17 11.69
C LEU A 152 11.75 -1.98 12.36
N ILE A 153 11.33 -1.62 13.57
CA ILE A 153 11.98 -0.59 14.37
C ILE A 153 13.32 -1.10 14.88
N ILE A 154 13.43 -2.36 15.32
CA ILE A 154 14.71 -2.97 15.72
C ILE A 154 15.71 -2.93 14.56
N LYS A 155 15.29 -3.29 13.33
CA LYS A 155 16.15 -3.19 12.14
C LYS A 155 16.64 -1.75 11.90
N THR A 156 15.76 -0.76 12.12
CA THR A 156 16.11 0.66 12.00
C THR A 156 17.11 1.07 13.08
N ILE A 157 16.90 0.66 14.33
CA ILE A 157 17.81 0.91 15.46
C ILE A 157 19.19 0.34 15.16
N ALA A 158 19.28 -0.94 14.78
CA ALA A 158 20.56 -1.60 14.45
C ALA A 158 21.30 -0.85 13.33
N MET A 159 20.59 -0.45 12.26
CA MET A 159 21.17 0.36 11.20
C MET A 159 21.71 1.71 11.73
N LYS A 160 21.00 2.39 12.62
CA LYS A 160 21.43 3.68 13.18
C LYS A 160 22.59 3.56 14.15
N LEU A 161 22.66 2.49 14.94
CA LEU A 161 23.84 2.21 15.79
C LEU A 161 25.08 1.97 14.94
N ARG A 162 24.95 1.25 13.82
CA ARG A 162 26.05 1.04 12.87
C ARG A 162 26.49 2.33 12.18
N GLN A 163 25.58 3.29 11.98
CA GLN A 163 25.93 4.64 11.50
C GLN A 163 26.66 5.45 12.57
N LEU A 164 26.14 5.45 13.81
CA LEU A 164 26.79 6.09 14.96
C LEU A 164 28.22 5.59 15.14
N ALA A 165 28.42 4.28 15.18
CA ALA A 165 29.74 3.67 15.33
C ALA A 165 30.70 4.07 14.21
N LYS A 166 30.22 4.11 12.95
CA LYS A 166 31.03 4.58 11.84
C LYS A 166 31.44 6.04 12.01
N SER A 167 30.50 6.92 12.36
CA SER A 167 30.80 8.33 12.60
C SER A 167 31.74 8.56 13.78
N SER A 168 31.65 7.77 14.85
CA SER A 168 32.60 7.81 15.98
C SER A 168 34.00 7.44 15.52
N LEU A 169 34.15 6.30 14.83
CA LEU A 169 35.45 5.81 14.35
C LEU A 169 36.10 6.80 13.38
N ASP A 170 35.32 7.37 12.45
CA ASP A 170 35.80 8.36 11.49
C ASP A 170 36.25 9.67 12.18
N ALA A 171 35.70 9.98 13.35
CA ALA A 171 36.08 11.13 14.16
C ALA A 171 37.16 10.82 15.21
N GLY A 172 37.65 9.58 15.28
CA GLY A 172 38.61 9.14 16.30
C GLY A 172 38.03 9.05 17.73
N ALA A 173 36.70 9.02 17.87
CA ALA A 173 36.01 8.94 19.16
C ALA A 173 35.71 7.48 19.57
N SER A 174 35.47 7.25 20.87
CA SER A 174 35.03 5.93 21.36
C SER A 174 33.67 5.55 20.76
N VAL A 175 33.50 4.26 20.46
CA VAL A 175 32.23 3.69 20.01
C VAL A 175 31.35 3.39 21.22
N GLU A 176 30.84 4.45 21.83
CA GLU A 176 29.94 4.39 22.97
C GLU A 176 28.73 5.30 22.73
N LEU A 177 27.71 5.21 23.59
CA LEU A 177 26.53 6.05 23.49
C LEU A 177 26.75 7.22 24.44
N SER A 178 27.46 8.24 23.96
CA SER A 178 27.93 9.39 24.73
C SER A 178 27.62 10.69 23.98
N GLU A 179 27.79 11.83 24.65
CA GLU A 179 27.61 13.13 23.97
C GLU A 179 28.60 13.32 22.82
N GLU A 180 29.83 12.81 22.97
CA GLU A 180 30.87 12.87 21.95
C GLU A 180 30.49 12.10 20.67
N SER A 181 30.02 10.86 20.82
CA SER A 181 29.62 10.05 19.66
C SER A 181 28.38 10.63 18.97
N LEU A 182 27.44 11.17 19.73
CA LEU A 182 26.27 11.87 19.18
C LEU A 182 26.67 13.14 18.43
N ALA A 183 27.64 13.91 18.94
CA ALA A 183 28.17 15.08 18.25
C ALA A 183 28.90 14.70 16.95
N ALA A 184 29.67 13.60 16.95
CA ALA A 184 30.32 13.07 15.75
C ALA A 184 29.29 12.66 14.68
N LEU A 185 28.26 11.90 15.07
CA LEU A 185 27.17 11.52 14.16
C LEU A 185 26.42 12.75 13.63
N HIS A 186 26.11 13.73 14.49
CA HIS A 186 25.42 14.93 14.05
C HIS A 186 26.23 15.73 13.03
N ARG A 187 27.56 15.86 13.22
CA ARG A 187 28.47 16.45 12.22
C ARG A 187 28.47 15.67 10.90
N ASP A 188 28.56 14.34 10.92
CA ASP A 188 28.47 13.50 9.71
C ASP A 188 27.14 13.73 8.97
N MET A 189 26.01 13.70 9.70
CA MET A 189 24.69 13.92 9.10
C MET A 189 24.55 15.30 8.46
N ASN A 190 25.18 16.33 9.04
CA ASN A 190 25.21 17.68 8.49
C ASN A 190 26.12 17.77 7.26
N ALA A 191 27.34 17.23 7.33
CA ALA A 191 28.28 17.20 6.21
C ALA A 191 27.71 16.49 4.97
N ARG A 192 26.86 15.48 5.20
CA ARG A 192 26.16 14.74 4.14
C ARG A 192 24.90 15.44 3.60
N GLY A 193 24.53 16.59 4.15
CA GLY A 193 23.32 17.31 3.76
C GLY A 193 22.03 16.50 3.97
N LEU A 194 21.95 15.67 5.03
CA LEU A 194 20.74 14.91 5.31
C LEU A 194 19.59 15.86 5.69
N SER A 195 18.36 15.51 5.28
CA SER A 195 17.16 16.28 5.65
C SER A 195 16.91 16.27 7.16
N SER A 196 16.23 17.30 7.68
CA SER A 196 15.87 17.35 9.11
C SER A 196 15.00 16.16 9.52
N TYR A 197 14.12 15.68 8.64
CA TYR A 197 13.35 14.45 8.88
C TYR A 197 14.25 13.23 9.13
N THR A 198 15.30 13.06 8.33
CA THR A 198 16.23 11.92 8.46
C THR A 198 17.04 12.01 9.75
N LYS A 199 17.47 13.22 10.12
CA LYS A 199 18.16 13.48 11.38
C LYS A 199 17.25 13.19 12.57
N ARG A 200 16.02 13.72 12.56
CA ARG A 200 14.97 13.43 13.57
C ARG A 200 14.72 11.93 13.74
N ALA A 201 14.52 11.20 12.63
CA ALA A 201 14.28 9.76 12.67
C ALA A 201 15.48 8.99 13.24
N THR A 202 16.69 9.45 12.94
CA THR A 202 17.95 8.88 13.48
C THR A 202 18.02 9.08 15.00
N CYS A 203 17.87 10.31 15.48
CA CYS A 203 17.90 10.63 16.92
C CYS A 203 16.77 9.91 17.68
N SER A 204 15.57 9.85 17.10
CA SER A 204 14.44 9.11 17.70
C SER A 204 14.71 7.61 17.83
N ALA A 205 15.31 6.98 16.81
CA ALA A 205 15.68 5.57 16.87
C ALA A 205 16.77 5.30 17.93
N LEU A 206 17.82 6.13 17.96
CA LEU A 206 18.85 6.04 18.99
C LEU A 206 18.30 6.30 20.40
N GLY A 207 17.34 7.23 20.55
CA GLY A 207 16.67 7.50 21.83
C GLY A 207 15.88 6.29 22.36
N ARG A 208 15.24 5.51 21.48
CA ARG A 208 14.59 4.25 21.89
C ARG A 208 15.60 3.22 22.39
N PHE A 209 16.74 3.11 21.70
CA PHE A 209 17.81 2.22 22.13
C PHE A 209 18.43 2.67 23.46
N ALA A 210 18.71 3.96 23.61
CA ALA A 210 19.24 4.56 24.83
C ALA A 210 18.39 4.21 26.05
N LYS A 211 17.06 4.34 25.93
CA LYS A 211 16.11 3.93 26.98
C LYS A 211 16.17 2.44 27.27
N PHE A 212 16.20 1.60 26.23
CA PHE A 212 16.23 0.14 26.39
C PHE A 212 17.46 -0.31 27.20
N ILE A 213 18.64 0.24 26.91
CA ILE A 213 19.87 -0.10 27.65
C ILE A 213 20.05 0.69 28.95
N ASN A 214 19.05 1.47 29.39
CA ASN A 214 19.14 2.38 30.54
C ASN A 214 20.37 3.31 30.50
N ALA A 215 20.63 3.91 29.33
CA ALA A 215 21.75 4.84 29.16
C ALA A 215 21.63 6.05 30.10
N PRO A 216 22.76 6.72 30.45
CA PRO A 216 22.76 7.87 31.34
C PRO A 216 21.75 8.96 30.93
N LYS A 217 21.13 9.61 31.93
CA LYS A 217 20.09 10.63 31.71
C LYS A 217 20.54 11.74 30.75
N VAL A 218 21.79 12.18 30.87
CA VAL A 218 22.38 13.21 30.00
C VAL A 218 22.32 12.84 28.51
N VAL A 219 22.59 11.57 28.17
CA VAL A 219 22.53 11.05 26.79
C VAL A 219 21.09 10.99 26.28
N CYS A 220 20.17 10.51 27.13
CA CYS A 220 18.74 10.46 26.80
C CYS A 220 18.16 11.87 26.58
N ASP A 221 18.55 12.83 27.41
CA ASP A 221 18.13 14.22 27.30
C ASP A 221 18.69 14.86 26.03
N LYS A 222 19.96 14.61 25.69
CA LYS A 222 20.58 15.11 24.46
C LYS A 222 19.90 14.60 23.20
N LEU A 223 19.56 13.30 23.16
CA LEU A 223 18.81 12.70 22.05
C LEU A 223 17.41 13.30 21.91
N ARG A 224 16.76 13.63 23.04
CA ARG A 224 15.45 14.30 23.05
C ARG A 224 15.56 15.73 22.50
N GLU A 225 16.56 16.49 22.93
CA GLU A 225 16.87 17.84 22.45
C GLU A 225 17.10 17.85 20.94
N LEU A 226 18.00 16.98 20.44
CA LEU A 226 18.28 16.86 19.00
C LEU A 226 17.05 16.43 18.21
N THR A 227 16.22 15.54 18.76
CA THR A 227 14.96 15.14 18.12
C THR A 227 14.02 16.34 17.99
N ALA A 228 13.85 17.13 19.05
CA ALA A 228 12.99 18.32 19.05
C ALA A 228 13.52 19.41 18.10
N LEU A 229 14.83 19.67 18.10
CA LEU A 229 15.48 20.60 17.18
C LEU A 229 15.19 20.24 15.71
N HIS A 230 15.39 18.98 15.34
CA HIS A 230 15.16 18.54 13.98
C HIS A 230 13.66 18.45 13.63
N ASP A 231 12.79 18.24 14.60
CA ASP A 231 11.34 18.30 14.39
C ASP A 231 10.87 19.72 14.07
N ALA A 232 11.36 20.72 14.81
CA ALA A 232 11.11 22.13 14.56
C ALA A 232 11.59 22.55 13.16
N ASN A 233 12.76 22.06 12.73
CA ASN A 233 13.30 22.34 11.40
C ASN A 233 12.54 21.60 10.29
N THR A 234 12.07 20.37 10.54
CA THR A 234 11.27 19.60 9.57
C THR A 234 9.98 20.34 9.19
N SER A 235 9.39 21.09 10.12
CA SER A 235 8.19 21.89 9.86
C SER A 235 8.45 23.11 8.96
N LYS A 236 9.70 23.57 8.87
CA LYS A 236 10.13 24.73 8.05
C LYS A 236 10.65 24.31 6.67
N GLU A 237 11.13 23.07 6.54
CA GLU A 237 11.61 22.53 5.26
C GLU A 237 10.44 22.27 4.29
N VAL A 238 10.54 22.79 3.07
CA VAL A 238 9.62 22.41 1.99
C VAL A 238 9.81 20.92 1.73
N LYS A 239 8.72 20.15 1.78
CA LYS A 239 8.80 18.70 1.57
C LYS A 239 9.26 18.44 0.14
N ARG A 240 10.23 17.55 -0.06
CA ARG A 240 10.72 17.16 -1.41
C ARG A 240 9.60 16.79 -2.39
N LYS A 241 8.51 16.19 -1.91
CA LYS A 241 7.35 15.86 -2.75
C LYS A 241 6.64 17.11 -3.30
N GLU A 242 6.58 18.18 -2.53
CA GLU A 242 6.00 19.46 -2.94
C GLU A 242 6.88 20.10 -4.02
N VAL A 243 8.21 20.10 -3.83
CA VAL A 243 9.16 20.57 -4.85
C VAL A 243 8.95 19.83 -6.18
N ILE A 244 8.87 18.50 -6.14
CA ILE A 244 8.65 17.68 -7.34
C ILE A 244 7.30 18.00 -8.00
N LEU A 245 6.23 18.21 -7.24
CA LEU A 245 4.91 18.58 -7.78
C LEU A 245 4.92 19.94 -8.50
N HIS A 246 5.82 20.84 -8.11
CA HIS A 246 6.00 22.12 -8.79
C HIS A 246 6.90 22.04 -10.03
N GLU A 247 7.93 21.19 -10.00
CA GLU A 247 8.92 21.08 -11.08
C GLU A 247 8.52 20.09 -12.20
N VAL A 248 7.70 19.09 -11.88
CA VAL A 248 7.31 18.03 -12.81
C VAL A 248 5.79 17.95 -12.88
N ASP A 249 5.25 18.05 -14.10
CA ASP A 249 3.82 17.83 -14.34
C ASP A 249 3.47 16.35 -14.18
N VAL A 250 3.08 15.99 -12.96
CA VAL A 250 2.57 14.68 -12.55
C VAL A 250 1.05 14.63 -12.48
N SER A 251 0.36 15.60 -13.11
CA SER A 251 -1.11 15.60 -13.16
C SER A 251 -1.65 14.32 -13.77
N ALA A 252 -2.84 13.88 -13.35
CA ALA A 252 -3.48 12.70 -13.92
C ALA A 252 -3.58 12.75 -15.46
N ARG A 253 -3.78 13.96 -16.03
CA ARG A 253 -3.79 14.19 -17.49
C ARG A 253 -2.43 13.91 -18.13
N SER A 254 -1.35 14.49 -17.59
CA SER A 254 0.01 14.29 -18.09
C SER A 254 0.41 12.82 -18.03
N VAL A 255 0.17 12.17 -16.89
CA VAL A 255 0.50 10.76 -16.69
C VAL A 255 -0.29 9.85 -17.62
N LEU A 256 -1.60 10.09 -17.79
CA LEU A 256 -2.43 9.30 -18.70
C LEU A 256 -2.05 9.52 -20.17
N SER A 257 -1.67 10.74 -20.55
CA SER A 257 -1.16 11.03 -21.90
C SER A 257 0.08 10.18 -22.21
N LYS A 258 1.05 10.16 -21.29
CA LYS A 258 2.25 9.32 -21.43
C LYS A 258 1.92 7.83 -21.46
N ALA A 259 0.96 7.37 -20.64
CA ALA A 259 0.51 5.99 -20.66
C ALA A 259 -0.06 5.59 -22.03
N LYS A 260 -0.91 6.45 -22.63
CA LYS A 260 -1.48 6.23 -23.97
C LYS A 260 -0.41 6.16 -25.05
N GLU A 261 0.58 7.06 -25.01
CA GLU A 261 1.73 7.04 -25.92
C GLU A 261 2.51 5.71 -25.82
N LEU A 262 2.78 5.24 -24.61
CA LEU A 262 3.48 3.96 -24.40
C LEU A 262 2.65 2.77 -24.91
N LEU A 263 1.34 2.78 -24.69
CA LEU A 263 0.46 1.73 -25.19
C LEU A 263 0.45 1.71 -26.73
N ALA A 264 0.32 2.87 -27.38
CA ALA A 264 0.39 2.98 -28.83
C ALA A 264 1.76 2.56 -29.39
N LYS A 265 2.85 2.96 -28.72
CA LYS A 265 4.20 2.52 -29.09
C LYS A 265 4.36 1.00 -29.03
N SER A 266 3.68 0.34 -28.08
CA SER A 266 3.76 -1.11 -27.93
C SER A 266 3.22 -1.89 -29.14
N THR A 267 2.23 -1.35 -29.86
CA THR A 267 1.64 -2.00 -31.04
C THR A 267 2.47 -1.76 -32.30
N GLN A 268 3.22 -0.66 -32.34
CA GLN A 268 4.11 -0.30 -33.46
C GLN A 268 5.50 -0.96 -33.36
N THR A 269 5.84 -1.49 -32.18
CA THR A 269 7.19 -2.03 -31.92
C THR A 269 7.29 -3.50 -32.34
N THR A 270 8.17 -3.81 -33.29
CA THR A 270 8.42 -5.18 -33.75
C THR A 270 9.16 -6.05 -32.72
N ASN A 271 10.01 -5.44 -31.89
CA ASN A 271 10.72 -6.14 -30.84
C ASN A 271 9.78 -6.48 -29.67
N LEU A 272 9.47 -7.77 -29.50
CA LEU A 272 8.55 -8.27 -28.47
C LEU A 272 8.91 -7.84 -27.05
N ARG A 273 10.22 -7.77 -26.72
CA ARG A 273 10.66 -7.34 -25.39
C ARG A 273 10.32 -5.87 -25.15
N SER A 274 10.65 -5.01 -26.12
CA SER A 274 10.35 -3.59 -26.05
C SER A 274 8.84 -3.31 -26.04
N ALA A 275 8.07 -4.05 -26.84
CA ALA A 275 6.61 -3.98 -26.84
C ALA A 275 6.02 -4.34 -25.46
N LEU A 276 6.47 -5.45 -24.86
CA LEU A 276 6.05 -5.85 -23.51
C LEU A 276 6.42 -4.79 -22.46
N THR A 277 7.64 -4.26 -22.51
CA THR A 277 8.06 -3.17 -21.61
C THR A 277 7.13 -1.97 -21.74
N CYS A 278 6.78 -1.55 -22.96
CA CYS A 278 5.86 -0.43 -23.17
C CYS A 278 4.46 -0.71 -22.59
N ARG A 279 3.91 -1.93 -22.76
CA ARG A 279 2.63 -2.31 -22.15
C ARG A 279 2.67 -2.27 -20.62
N ASN A 280 3.70 -2.88 -20.03
CA ASN A 280 3.89 -2.87 -18.58
C ASN A 280 3.99 -1.45 -18.04
N GLU A 281 4.78 -0.59 -18.70
CA GLU A 281 4.98 0.80 -18.29
C GLU A 281 3.70 1.63 -18.46
N ALA A 282 2.97 1.45 -19.56
CA ALA A 282 1.67 2.09 -19.78
C ALA A 282 0.67 1.74 -18.67
N TYR A 283 0.57 0.44 -18.33
CA TYR A 283 -0.25 -0.03 -17.21
C TYR A 283 0.16 0.61 -15.88
N CYS A 284 1.47 0.64 -15.57
CA CYS A 284 1.97 1.18 -14.32
C CYS A 284 1.62 2.66 -14.13
N LEU A 285 1.62 3.43 -15.21
CA LEU A 285 1.24 4.83 -15.18
C LEU A 285 -0.28 4.99 -15.10
N ALA A 286 -1.04 4.38 -16.02
CA ALA A 286 -2.49 4.55 -16.08
C ALA A 286 -3.20 4.06 -14.80
N VAL A 287 -2.91 2.84 -14.36
CA VAL A 287 -3.63 2.22 -13.24
C VAL A 287 -3.27 2.87 -11.92
N PHE A 288 -1.98 3.09 -11.63
CA PHE A 288 -1.56 3.61 -10.33
C PHE A 288 -1.68 5.13 -10.18
N THR A 289 -2.04 5.86 -11.23
CA THR A 289 -2.55 7.23 -11.12
C THR A 289 -3.91 7.26 -10.45
N PHE A 290 -4.84 6.38 -10.83
CA PHE A 290 -6.21 6.36 -10.30
C PHE A 290 -6.39 5.42 -9.11
N LEU A 291 -5.48 4.47 -8.93
CA LEU A 291 -5.42 3.55 -7.80
C LEU A 291 -4.06 3.69 -7.14
N PRO A 292 -3.78 4.80 -6.44
CA PRO A 292 -2.45 5.08 -5.92
C PRO A 292 -2.19 4.25 -4.66
N LEU A 293 -2.11 2.92 -4.82
CA LEU A 293 -1.83 1.94 -3.78
C LEU A 293 -0.38 2.03 -3.31
N ARG A 294 -0.03 1.38 -2.20
CA ARG A 294 1.37 1.33 -1.76
C ARG A 294 2.13 0.38 -2.67
N LEU A 295 3.42 0.61 -2.90
CA LEU A 295 4.28 -0.27 -3.70
C LEU A 295 4.18 -1.77 -3.33
N SER A 296 3.97 -2.09 -2.05
CA SER A 296 3.78 -3.47 -1.59
C SER A 296 2.49 -4.13 -2.09
N ASP A 297 1.51 -3.31 -2.47
CA ASP A 297 0.17 -3.67 -2.93
C ASP A 297 0.03 -3.55 -4.46
N THR A 298 1.07 -3.21 -5.23
CA THR A 298 0.94 -2.97 -6.70
C THR A 298 1.18 -4.21 -7.57
N ARG A 299 1.35 -5.39 -6.97
CA ARG A 299 1.69 -6.63 -7.68
C ARG A 299 0.50 -7.58 -7.69
N PHE A 300 -0.41 -7.34 -8.63
CA PHE A 300 -1.64 -8.11 -8.80
C PHE A 300 -1.43 -9.36 -9.65
N ARG A 301 -2.35 -10.30 -9.48
CA ARG A 301 -2.60 -11.44 -10.35
C ARG A 301 -4.01 -11.37 -10.89
N PHE A 302 -4.16 -11.78 -12.14
CA PHE A 302 -5.48 -12.04 -12.71
C PHE A 302 -6.17 -13.17 -11.95
N GLY A 303 -7.50 -13.13 -11.82
CA GLY A 303 -8.29 -14.12 -11.07
C GLY A 303 -8.14 -14.09 -9.55
N GLU A 304 -7.15 -13.39 -9.00
CA GLU A 304 -6.97 -13.21 -7.56
C GLU A 304 -7.35 -11.79 -7.13
N GLU A 305 -6.48 -10.82 -7.38
CA GLU A 305 -6.77 -9.41 -7.09
C GLU A 305 -7.51 -8.72 -8.23
N LEU A 306 -7.28 -9.12 -9.50
CA LEU A 306 -8.01 -8.61 -10.65
C LEU A 306 -8.96 -9.64 -11.24
N THR A 307 -10.26 -9.41 -11.11
CA THR A 307 -11.29 -10.23 -11.77
C THR A 307 -11.98 -9.43 -12.87
N TRP A 308 -12.38 -10.08 -13.97
CA TRP A 308 -13.15 -9.45 -15.04
C TRP A 308 -14.63 -9.69 -14.77
N GLU A 309 -15.48 -8.68 -14.64
CA GLU A 309 -16.93 -8.83 -14.42
C GLU A 309 -17.69 -7.67 -15.09
N ASN A 310 -18.83 -7.96 -15.72
CA ASN A 310 -19.74 -6.95 -16.28
C ASN A 310 -19.05 -5.88 -17.16
N GLY A 311 -18.16 -6.32 -18.05
CA GLY A 311 -17.46 -5.45 -19.00
C GLY A 311 -16.32 -4.61 -18.40
N CYS A 312 -15.87 -4.89 -17.18
CA CYS A 312 -14.76 -4.16 -16.56
C CYS A 312 -13.95 -5.02 -15.60
N TRP A 313 -12.74 -4.56 -15.30
CA TRP A 313 -11.92 -5.16 -14.25
C TRP A 313 -12.38 -4.71 -12.86
N HIS A 314 -12.40 -5.65 -11.92
CA HIS A 314 -12.65 -5.44 -10.50
C HIS A 314 -11.37 -5.72 -9.73
N LEU A 315 -11.05 -4.83 -8.79
CA LEU A 315 -9.92 -4.97 -7.89
C LEU A 315 -10.43 -5.40 -6.52
N GLY A 316 -9.85 -6.46 -5.96
CA GLY A 316 -10.08 -6.88 -4.58
C GLY A 316 -8.78 -7.33 -3.92
N LEU A 317 -8.34 -6.63 -2.88
CA LEU A 317 -7.11 -6.97 -2.15
C LEU A 317 -7.21 -6.62 -0.67
N THR A 318 -6.26 -7.11 0.11
CA THR A 318 -6.00 -6.61 1.46
C THR A 318 -4.69 -5.86 1.52
N THR A 319 -4.77 -4.63 2.01
CA THR A 319 -3.64 -3.71 2.08
C THR A 319 -2.58 -4.24 3.03
N SER A 320 -1.34 -4.33 2.55
CA SER A 320 -0.21 -4.88 3.30
C SER A 320 0.15 -4.09 4.56
N LYS A 321 -0.13 -2.79 4.60
CA LYS A 321 0.25 -1.94 5.74
C LYS A 321 -0.63 -2.18 6.97
N ASN A 322 -1.94 -2.29 6.76
CA ASN A 322 -2.92 -2.27 7.84
C ASN A 322 -3.83 -3.51 7.86
N GLY A 323 -3.73 -4.40 6.86
CA GLY A 323 -4.58 -5.58 6.77
C GLY A 323 -6.03 -5.31 6.34
N HIS A 324 -6.36 -4.06 5.97
CA HIS A 324 -7.73 -3.70 5.56
C HIS A 324 -8.04 -4.17 4.15
N ASP A 325 -9.29 -4.58 3.96
CA ASP A 325 -9.82 -4.92 2.65
C ASP A 325 -10.09 -3.68 1.82
N TYR A 326 -9.73 -3.77 0.57
CA TYR A 326 -9.93 -2.75 -0.44
C TYR A 326 -10.53 -3.43 -1.67
N SER A 327 -11.72 -2.99 -2.06
CA SER A 327 -12.44 -3.50 -3.22
C SER A 327 -13.00 -2.35 -4.03
N THR A 328 -12.82 -2.38 -5.34
CA THR A 328 -13.37 -1.35 -6.22
C THR A 328 -13.60 -1.89 -7.63
N ARG A 329 -14.63 -1.36 -8.30
CA ARG A 329 -14.83 -1.53 -9.74
C ARG A 329 -13.92 -0.54 -10.46
N MET A 330 -13.09 -1.01 -11.39
CA MET A 330 -12.24 -0.10 -12.16
C MET A 330 -13.07 0.69 -13.18
N ASN A 331 -12.65 1.93 -13.44
CA ASN A 331 -13.18 2.68 -14.57
C ASN A 331 -12.90 1.90 -15.88
N PRO A 332 -13.91 1.61 -16.73
CA PRO A 332 -13.71 0.96 -18.03
C PRO A 332 -12.66 1.62 -18.93
N ASP A 333 -12.39 2.92 -18.78
CA ASP A 333 -11.32 3.62 -19.51
C ASP A 333 -9.92 3.05 -19.23
N LEU A 334 -9.75 2.30 -18.14
CA LEU A 334 -8.52 1.61 -17.80
C LEU A 334 -8.42 0.23 -18.46
N ASN A 335 -9.52 -0.34 -18.95
CA ASN A 335 -9.55 -1.66 -19.56
C ASN A 335 -8.48 -1.83 -20.65
N PRO A 336 -8.27 -0.88 -21.61
CA PRO A 336 -7.27 -1.07 -22.67
C PRO A 336 -5.85 -1.33 -22.16
N PHE A 337 -5.47 -0.73 -21.03
CA PHE A 337 -4.14 -0.92 -20.43
C PHE A 337 -3.99 -2.30 -19.78
N ILE A 338 -5.07 -2.82 -19.20
CA ILE A 338 -5.09 -4.13 -18.54
C ILE A 338 -5.23 -5.24 -19.59
N ASP A 339 -6.10 -5.03 -20.57
CA ASP A 339 -6.36 -5.95 -21.68
C ASP A 339 -5.12 -6.13 -22.56
N ALA A 340 -4.34 -5.06 -22.79
CA ALA A 340 -3.06 -5.17 -23.49
C ALA A 340 -2.09 -6.13 -22.77
N LEU A 341 -2.12 -6.17 -21.44
CA LEU A 341 -1.34 -7.14 -20.67
C LEU A 341 -1.95 -8.54 -20.74
N ALA A 342 -3.28 -8.67 -20.72
CA ALA A 342 -3.97 -9.96 -20.88
C ALA A 342 -3.64 -10.61 -22.24
N LEU A 343 -3.80 -9.84 -23.33
CA LEU A 343 -3.48 -10.22 -24.71
C LEU A 343 -2.00 -10.52 -24.91
N ASN A 344 -1.11 -9.82 -24.20
CA ASN A 344 0.34 -9.97 -24.32
C ASN A 344 0.86 -9.93 -25.78
N GLY A 345 0.21 -9.14 -26.65
CA GLY A 345 0.59 -8.96 -28.05
C GLY A 345 -0.19 -9.80 -29.05
N LEU A 346 -1.13 -10.62 -28.58
CA LEU A 346 -2.14 -11.23 -29.44
C LEU A 346 -3.11 -10.17 -29.98
N SER A 347 -3.75 -10.50 -31.11
CA SER A 347 -4.81 -9.69 -31.70
C SER A 347 -6.02 -9.57 -30.75
N GLU A 348 -6.71 -8.43 -30.81
CA GLU A 348 -7.91 -8.15 -30.03
C GLU A 348 -9.04 -9.17 -30.27
N ALA A 349 -9.04 -9.86 -31.42
CA ALA A 349 -9.95 -10.97 -31.69
C ALA A 349 -9.85 -12.11 -30.64
N TYR A 350 -8.72 -12.22 -29.94
CA TYR A 350 -8.49 -13.22 -28.89
C TYR A 350 -8.77 -12.67 -27.49
N LEU A 351 -9.30 -11.46 -27.32
CA LEU A 351 -9.38 -10.81 -26.02
C LEU A 351 -10.21 -11.60 -24.99
N GLU A 352 -11.37 -12.13 -25.39
CA GLU A 352 -12.21 -12.94 -24.49
C GLU A 352 -11.52 -14.24 -24.06
N LEU A 353 -10.82 -14.90 -24.99
CA LEU A 353 -10.02 -16.08 -24.69
C LEU A 353 -8.88 -15.73 -23.75
N ALA A 354 -8.10 -14.70 -24.08
CA ALA A 354 -6.97 -14.24 -23.29
C ALA A 354 -7.39 -13.85 -21.87
N ARG A 355 -8.47 -13.08 -21.71
CA ARG A 355 -9.06 -12.75 -20.38
C ARG A 355 -9.37 -14.01 -19.59
N THR A 356 -10.00 -14.99 -20.22
CA THR A 356 -10.38 -16.26 -19.59
C THR A 356 -9.15 -17.05 -19.14
N GLU A 357 -8.14 -17.15 -19.98
CA GLU A 357 -6.90 -17.88 -19.69
C GLU A 357 -6.11 -17.24 -18.56
N VAL A 358 -5.86 -15.93 -18.61
CA VAL A 358 -5.04 -15.26 -17.59
C VAL A 358 -5.69 -15.30 -16.21
N VAL A 359 -7.03 -15.21 -16.16
CA VAL A 359 -7.82 -15.37 -14.93
C VAL A 359 -7.76 -16.80 -14.42
N ARG A 360 -7.93 -17.79 -15.30
CA ARG A 360 -7.83 -19.22 -14.94
C ARG A 360 -6.44 -19.55 -14.39
N ASP A 361 -5.40 -19.07 -15.05
CA ASP A 361 -4.01 -19.42 -14.77
C ASP A 361 -3.39 -18.55 -13.67
N ARG A 362 -4.17 -17.62 -13.11
CA ARG A 362 -3.78 -16.68 -12.05
C ARG A 362 -2.47 -15.95 -12.36
N ARG A 363 -2.29 -15.58 -13.63
CA ARG A 363 -1.04 -15.02 -14.13
C ARG A 363 -0.75 -13.67 -13.46
N PRO A 364 0.51 -13.36 -13.09
CA PRO A 364 0.88 -12.01 -12.71
C PRO A 364 0.47 -11.01 -13.79
N VAL A 365 -0.08 -9.87 -13.39
CA VAL A 365 -0.52 -8.84 -14.35
C VAL A 365 0.70 -8.25 -15.07
N LEU A 366 1.68 -7.80 -14.29
CA LEU A 366 2.97 -7.34 -14.78
C LEU A 366 3.95 -8.52 -14.84
N ILE A 367 4.42 -8.82 -16.05
CA ILE A 367 5.31 -9.96 -16.32
C ILE A 367 6.63 -9.51 -16.95
N THR A 368 7.66 -10.32 -16.77
CA THR A 368 8.91 -10.27 -17.52
C THR A 368 8.77 -11.07 -18.82
N ARG A 369 9.81 -11.07 -19.66
CA ARG A 369 9.85 -11.92 -20.87
C ARG A 369 9.69 -13.40 -20.54
N SER A 370 10.19 -13.83 -19.38
CA SER A 370 10.09 -15.21 -18.90
C SER A 370 8.72 -15.55 -18.32
N GLN A 371 7.72 -14.66 -18.44
CA GLN A 371 6.38 -14.79 -17.86
C GLN A 371 6.33 -14.72 -16.32
N ASP A 372 7.48 -14.57 -15.66
CA ASP A 372 7.55 -14.32 -14.22
C ASP A 372 7.05 -12.93 -13.85
N GLY A 373 6.53 -12.77 -12.63
CA GLY A 373 6.16 -11.45 -12.11
C GLY A 373 7.34 -10.48 -12.01
N VAL A 374 7.09 -9.20 -12.26
CA VAL A 374 8.12 -8.15 -12.15
C VAL A 374 8.64 -7.95 -10.70
N GLY A 375 9.82 -7.35 -10.58
CA GLY A 375 10.44 -7.04 -9.29
C GLY A 375 9.64 -6.04 -8.46
N TYR A 376 9.86 -6.04 -7.14
CA TYR A 376 9.13 -5.21 -6.17
C TYR A 376 9.11 -3.72 -6.50
N ASN A 377 10.25 -3.15 -6.92
CA ASN A 377 10.37 -1.71 -7.20
C ASN A 377 9.88 -1.30 -8.59
N TYR A 378 9.45 -2.25 -9.44
CA TYR A 378 9.23 -2.01 -10.86
C TYR A 378 8.31 -0.80 -11.11
N VAL A 379 7.15 -0.74 -10.45
CA VAL A 379 6.22 0.38 -10.59
C VAL A 379 6.89 1.71 -10.24
N SER A 380 7.56 1.79 -9.09
CA SER A 380 8.29 3.00 -8.67
C SER A 380 9.40 3.40 -9.66
N ASP A 381 10.07 2.42 -10.27
CA ASP A 381 11.13 2.64 -11.24
C ASP A 381 10.57 3.18 -12.57
N VAL A 382 9.39 2.71 -13.00
CA VAL A 382 8.66 3.28 -14.15
C VAL A 382 8.32 4.75 -13.89
N TRP A 383 7.76 5.07 -12.73
CA TRP A 383 7.47 6.45 -12.36
C TRP A 383 8.73 7.30 -12.35
N ARG A 384 9.86 6.78 -11.84
CA ARG A 384 11.15 7.51 -11.83
C ARG A 384 11.69 7.77 -13.22
N LYS A 385 11.53 6.81 -14.13
CA LYS A 385 11.97 6.93 -15.53
C LYS A 385 11.31 8.13 -16.21
N TYR A 386 9.99 8.26 -16.05
CA TYR A 386 9.19 9.24 -16.79
C TYR A 386 8.95 10.56 -16.03
N PHE A 387 8.84 10.52 -14.72
CA PHE A 387 8.45 11.67 -13.87
C PHE A 387 9.47 11.99 -12.77
N LYS A 388 10.66 11.37 -12.80
CA LYS A 388 11.78 11.64 -11.87
C LYS A 388 11.43 11.45 -10.38
N THR A 389 10.36 10.72 -10.10
CA THR A 389 9.85 10.47 -8.74
C THR A 389 9.25 9.07 -8.63
N GLY A 390 9.07 8.57 -7.41
CA GLY A 390 8.41 7.29 -7.18
C GLY A 390 6.89 7.37 -7.33
N GLU A 391 6.24 6.21 -7.46
CA GLU A 391 4.78 6.07 -7.66
C GLU A 391 3.97 6.71 -6.53
N HIS A 392 4.54 6.80 -5.34
CA HIS A 392 3.89 7.39 -4.18
C HIS A 392 3.64 8.91 -4.31
N ILE A 393 4.12 9.54 -5.40
CA ILE A 393 3.70 10.91 -5.76
C ILE A 393 2.23 10.97 -6.17
N ALA A 394 1.70 9.90 -6.79
CA ALA A 394 0.31 9.84 -7.27
C ALA A 394 -0.69 10.04 -6.13
N ARG A 395 -0.37 9.51 -4.94
CA ARG A 395 -1.17 9.80 -3.73
C ARG A 395 -1.18 11.28 -3.40
N THR A 396 -0.02 11.96 -3.47
CA THR A 396 0.04 13.38 -3.16
C THR A 396 -0.75 14.20 -4.19
N GLU A 397 -0.57 13.91 -5.48
CA GLU A 397 -1.34 14.57 -6.54
C GLU A 397 -2.85 14.35 -6.37
N MET A 398 -3.29 13.13 -6.06
CA MET A 398 -4.72 12.84 -5.87
C MET A 398 -5.32 13.61 -4.69
N HIS A 399 -4.59 13.69 -3.57
CA HIS A 399 -4.99 14.51 -2.43
C HIS A 399 -5.04 16.00 -2.79
N GLU A 400 -4.07 16.51 -3.57
CA GLU A 400 -4.07 17.89 -4.06
C GLU A 400 -5.22 18.19 -5.02
N ALA A 401 -5.39 17.37 -6.04
CA ALA A 401 -6.41 17.54 -7.07
C ALA A 401 -7.82 17.47 -6.46
N PHE A 402 -8.11 16.44 -5.67
CA PHE A 402 -9.47 16.25 -5.14
C PHE A 402 -9.80 17.26 -4.05
N ALA A 403 -8.87 17.53 -3.12
CA ALA A 403 -9.10 18.57 -2.11
C ALA A 403 -9.21 19.97 -2.75
N GLY A 404 -8.47 20.22 -3.84
CA GLY A 404 -8.56 21.46 -4.61
C GLY A 404 -9.94 21.66 -5.25
N ILE A 405 -10.54 20.61 -5.80
CA ILE A 405 -11.85 20.67 -6.47
C ILE A 405 -12.99 20.70 -5.45
N SER A 406 -13.03 19.75 -4.51
CA SER A 406 -14.22 19.47 -3.69
C SER A 406 -14.01 19.63 -2.18
N GLY A 407 -12.91 20.26 -1.76
CA GLY A 407 -12.68 20.60 -0.35
C GLY A 407 -12.67 19.37 0.58
N PRO A 408 -13.46 19.35 1.67
CA PRO A 408 -13.56 18.20 2.58
C PRO A 408 -14.00 16.91 1.90
N LEU A 409 -15.06 16.96 1.06
CA LEU A 409 -15.53 15.79 0.31
C LEU A 409 -14.44 15.23 -0.61
N GLY A 410 -13.68 16.10 -1.26
CA GLY A 410 -12.53 15.69 -2.07
C GLY A 410 -11.44 15.00 -1.26
N THR A 411 -11.24 15.43 -0.01
CA THR A 411 -10.29 14.76 0.91
C THR A 411 -10.75 13.35 1.27
N GLU A 412 -12.05 13.15 1.49
CA GLU A 412 -12.64 11.84 1.76
C GLU A 412 -12.53 10.91 0.55
N LEU A 413 -12.83 11.42 -0.65
CA LEU A 413 -12.66 10.68 -1.90
C LEU A 413 -11.20 10.27 -2.12
N ALA A 414 -10.24 11.16 -1.83
CA ALA A 414 -8.82 10.86 -1.93
C ALA A 414 -8.38 9.81 -0.91
N LEU A 415 -8.89 9.87 0.33
CA LEU A 415 -8.66 8.85 1.36
C LEU A 415 -9.16 7.49 0.88
N ALA A 416 -10.39 7.42 0.37
CA ALA A 416 -10.99 6.19 -0.16
C ALA A 416 -10.18 5.62 -1.32
N ALA A 417 -9.84 6.44 -2.33
CA ALA A 417 -9.04 6.01 -3.47
C ALA A 417 -7.63 5.54 -3.08
N CYS A 418 -7.04 6.13 -2.04
CA CYS A 418 -5.74 5.75 -1.50
C CYS A 418 -5.77 4.55 -0.54
N ALA A 419 -6.94 3.94 -0.28
CA ALA A 419 -7.13 2.93 0.77
C ALA A 419 -6.64 3.41 2.15
N GLN A 420 -7.06 4.61 2.54
CA GLN A 420 -6.74 5.27 3.81
C GLN A 420 -8.02 5.51 4.61
N HIS A 421 -7.95 5.29 5.93
CA HIS A 421 -9.13 5.39 6.81
C HIS A 421 -9.01 6.48 7.87
N SER A 422 -7.83 7.08 8.05
CA SER A 422 -7.61 8.11 9.07
C SER A 422 -7.50 9.49 8.42
N PRO A 423 -8.33 10.47 8.84
CA PRO A 423 -8.21 11.87 8.41
C PRO A 423 -6.83 12.48 8.70
N GLN A 424 -6.15 12.02 9.76
CA GLN A 424 -4.79 12.45 10.09
C GLN A 424 -3.80 12.09 8.97
N SER A 425 -4.05 11.01 8.24
CA SER A 425 -3.22 10.61 7.09
C SER A 425 -3.30 11.62 5.95
N ALA A 426 -4.45 12.26 5.73
CA ALA A 426 -4.61 13.29 4.70
C ALA A 426 -3.73 14.52 4.97
N SER A 427 -3.54 14.90 6.24
CA SER A 427 -2.74 16.06 6.62
C SER A 427 -1.27 15.98 6.16
N HIS A 428 -0.74 14.76 5.97
CA HIS A 428 0.61 14.55 5.46
C HIS A 428 0.75 14.84 3.95
N TYR A 429 -0.35 14.70 3.20
CA TYR A 429 -0.40 14.90 1.74
C TYR A 429 -0.87 16.29 1.33
N HIS A 430 -1.51 17.04 2.24
CA HIS A 430 -1.81 18.44 1.96
C HIS A 430 -0.53 19.26 1.94
N SER A 431 -0.20 19.81 0.78
CA SER A 431 0.88 20.77 0.63
C SER A 431 0.49 22.14 1.18
N HIS A 432 1.49 23.01 1.29
CA HIS A 432 1.27 24.43 1.57
C HIS A 432 0.23 25.04 0.60
N ARG A 433 0.24 24.62 -0.68
CA ARG A 433 -0.68 25.12 -1.71
C ARG A 433 -2.16 24.86 -1.38
N ILE A 434 -2.52 23.64 -0.94
CA ILE A 434 -3.90 23.36 -0.52
C ILE A 434 -4.28 24.20 0.71
N ARG A 435 -3.36 24.41 1.65
CA ARG A 435 -3.63 25.24 2.82
C ARG A 435 -3.90 26.69 2.43
N THR A 436 -3.10 27.26 1.54
CA THR A 436 -3.35 28.60 0.99
C THR A 436 -4.61 28.67 0.14
N ASP A 437 -4.90 27.67 -0.69
CA ASP A 437 -6.13 27.62 -1.51
C ASP A 437 -7.38 27.49 -0.64
N ARG A 438 -7.32 26.71 0.45
CA ARG A 438 -8.39 26.63 1.46
C ARG A 438 -8.57 27.96 2.18
N LEU A 439 -7.49 28.63 2.59
CA LEU A 439 -7.57 29.96 3.19
C LEU A 439 -8.17 30.97 2.21
N ALA A 440 -7.77 30.96 0.95
CA ALA A 440 -8.30 31.86 -0.08
C ALA A 440 -9.77 31.54 -0.43
N LYS A 441 -10.17 30.26 -0.45
CA LYS A 441 -11.59 29.87 -0.60
C LYS A 441 -12.42 30.26 0.62
N MET A 442 -11.88 30.10 1.83
CA MET A 442 -12.55 30.50 3.08
C MET A 442 -12.68 32.02 3.16
N GLN A 443 -11.65 32.78 2.81
CA GLN A 443 -11.70 34.24 2.72
C GLN A 443 -12.72 34.71 1.69
N ARG A 444 -12.79 34.07 0.51
CA ARG A 444 -13.85 34.34 -0.48
C ARG A 444 -15.25 33.98 0.03
N GLY A 445 -15.39 32.85 0.72
CA GLY A 445 -16.66 32.44 1.34
C GLY A 445 -17.12 33.41 2.44
N LEU A 446 -16.19 33.86 3.29
CA LEU A 446 -16.44 34.87 4.32
C LEU A 446 -16.77 36.23 3.71
N ALA A 447 -16.07 36.65 2.64
CA ALA A 447 -16.38 37.88 1.91
C ALA A 447 -17.77 37.82 1.27
N ASN A 448 -18.15 36.67 0.69
CA ASN A 448 -19.48 36.46 0.11
C ASN A 448 -20.58 36.44 1.19
N LEU A 449 -20.31 35.86 2.35
CA LEU A 449 -21.20 35.92 3.52
C LEU A 449 -21.34 37.36 4.03
N ALA A 450 -20.24 38.11 4.11
CA ALA A 450 -20.25 39.53 4.52
C ALA A 450 -21.00 40.42 3.53
N SER A 451 -20.89 40.17 2.21
CA SER A 451 -21.66 40.88 1.18
C SER A 451 -23.15 40.48 1.12
N GLY A 452 -23.53 39.39 1.80
CA GLY A 452 -24.91 38.93 1.93
C GLY A 452 -25.60 39.39 3.21
N ILE A 453 -24.89 40.10 4.10
CA ILE A 453 -25.49 40.76 5.26
C ILE A 453 -26.01 42.11 4.75
N PRO A 454 -27.33 42.38 4.81
CA PRO A 454 -27.84 43.70 4.45
C PRO A 454 -27.18 44.75 5.35
N ASP A 455 -26.76 45.88 4.78
CA ASP A 455 -26.40 47.10 5.51
C ASP A 455 -27.60 47.51 6.38
N LYS A 456 -27.67 46.94 7.58
CA LYS A 456 -28.34 47.57 8.70
C LYS A 456 -27.23 48.20 9.50
N ASN A 457 -27.15 49.53 9.38
CA ASN A 457 -26.38 50.43 10.20
C ASN A 457 -26.04 49.81 11.56
N PHE A 458 -24.75 49.58 11.80
CA PHE A 458 -24.23 49.65 13.16
C PHE A 458 -24.15 51.14 13.51
N ASP A 459 -25.30 51.76 13.75
CA ASP A 459 -25.36 53.04 14.46
C ASP A 459 -24.96 52.75 15.90
N PHE A 460 -23.71 53.07 16.23
CA PHE A 460 -23.29 53.24 17.61
C PHE A 460 -23.72 54.65 18.04
N GLU A 461 -24.90 54.74 18.66
CA GLU A 461 -25.19 55.81 19.62
C GLU A 461 -24.54 55.50 20.97
#